data_AF-A0A843BL79-F1
#
_entry.id   AF-A0A843BL79-F1
#
_cell.length_a   1.000
_cell.length_b   1.000
_cell.length_c   1.000
_cell.angle_alpha   90.00
_cell.angle_beta   90.00
_cell.angle_gamma   90.00
#
_symmetry.space_group_name_H-M   'P 1'
#
loop_
_entity.id
_entity.type
_entity.pdbx_description
1 polymer ?
#
loop_
_entity_poly.entity_id
_entity_poly.type
_entity_poly.pdbx_seq_one_letter_code
_entity_poly.pdbx_strand_id
1 'polypeptide(L)'
;MLSSELLRTRTNRGKITPLFCTSDFGNGSDYELANKLIVFFTNAQKEKQHKGNLLQKITALESEYDYKLVRGFSTLLERCSVFQRLDSSSTIATPIMIRKKLFEESSKQGLALSDSQREKIIQQVATQMHILSEDIESMMWSDKDENLVLAQFDVINPKDLILWYNISLFQTLLFKCTKLEFYVKGGLYWKQVLRNVKRYGLMYNLEHHSKDDDSIKCILEGPLSLFKMTDRYGTSIAKLLPSIVGTPSWKINGSIVKKTEDGQKIYSFDLSNKNTKGFLRSTIESASQNSHNIGNDDYVYDSSIEAAFGKRFSQHFDQNDQLGWKISREPDPLIADGKAMIPDFLFERFGHKVYFEIVGFWTKEYLERKAAKLKILLKDDKGNQNEKTTDLLVAINSELACSQIESISKDRIFTFNKEVSIKPILEHLKKIDDEITKEKSDDVQIKLDVNDLDLISTMQIAQKYNIPKEAAVKIIHAEHPETYVEINSYLISKEKIRSIGNALDGISEFVQACKIMKSNKIPDSCHADLLSKLKYDVIWADLDPNNATINKK
;
A
#
# COMPACT_ATOMS: atom_id res chain seq x y z
N MET A 1 -8.97 13.68 -13.04
CA MET A 1 -9.01 12.96 -14.33
C MET A 1 -10.35 13.15 -15.03
N LEU A 2 -10.36 13.31 -16.34
CA LEU A 2 -11.54 13.37 -17.20
C LEU A 2 -11.83 12.01 -17.87
N SER A 3 -13.01 11.84 -18.47
CA SER A 3 -13.29 10.69 -19.33
C SER A 3 -12.37 10.69 -20.57
N SER A 4 -12.07 9.50 -21.09
CA SER A 4 -11.14 9.36 -22.22
C SER A 4 -11.62 10.05 -23.50
N GLU A 5 -12.93 10.19 -23.68
CA GLU A 5 -13.55 10.86 -24.82
C GLU A 5 -13.30 12.37 -24.84
N LEU A 6 -13.21 12.97 -23.65
CA LEU A 6 -12.91 14.39 -23.44
C LEU A 6 -11.41 14.70 -23.49
N LEU A 7 -10.56 13.71 -23.77
CA LEU A 7 -9.13 13.92 -23.95
C LEU A 7 -8.87 14.79 -25.19
N ARG A 8 -8.37 16.00 -24.96
CA ARG A 8 -7.93 16.96 -26.00
C ARG A 8 -6.43 16.83 -26.23
N THR A 9 -6.08 16.25 -27.37
CA THR A 9 -4.69 16.08 -27.78
C THR A 9 -4.49 16.41 -29.25
N ARG A 10 -3.30 16.87 -29.60
CA ARG A 10 -2.82 17.00 -30.97
C ARG A 10 -1.78 15.93 -31.24
N THR A 11 -1.98 15.18 -32.31
CA THR A 11 -1.04 14.16 -32.78
C THR A 11 -0.30 14.66 -34.02
N ASN A 12 1.04 14.59 -34.02
CA ASN A 12 1.87 14.96 -35.17
C ASN A 12 3.13 14.08 -35.22
N ARG A 13 3.44 13.46 -36.37
CA ARG A 13 4.65 12.64 -36.60
C ARG A 13 4.99 11.67 -35.45
N GLY A 14 4.01 10.90 -34.97
CA GLY A 14 4.21 9.92 -33.88
C GLY A 14 4.35 10.53 -32.48
N LYS A 15 4.17 11.85 -32.32
CA LYS A 15 4.08 12.53 -31.02
C LYS A 15 2.63 12.87 -30.69
N ILE A 16 2.26 12.76 -29.41
CA ILE A 16 0.99 13.20 -28.84
C ILE A 16 1.24 14.32 -27.84
N THR A 17 0.49 15.42 -27.98
CA THR A 17 0.64 16.60 -27.11
C THR A 17 -0.72 16.98 -26.55
N PRO A 18 -0.89 17.07 -25.21
CA PRO A 18 -2.13 17.56 -24.63
C PRO A 18 -2.32 19.04 -24.96
N LEU A 19 -3.55 19.40 -25.31
CA LEU A 19 -3.93 20.80 -25.58
C LEU A 19 -4.31 21.45 -24.25
N PHE A 20 -3.30 21.95 -23.54
CA PHE A 20 -3.50 22.68 -22.29
C PHE A 20 -4.12 24.06 -22.54
N CYS A 21 -5.02 24.44 -21.66
CA CYS A 21 -5.54 25.80 -21.56
C CYS A 21 -4.44 26.68 -20.97
N THR A 22 -3.79 27.46 -21.83
CA THR A 22 -2.63 28.30 -21.49
C THR A 22 -2.80 29.74 -21.95
N SER A 23 -3.93 30.07 -22.57
CA SER A 23 -4.29 31.45 -22.89
C SER A 23 -4.36 32.25 -21.58
N ASP A 24 -3.75 33.44 -21.57
CA ASP A 24 -3.35 34.19 -20.37
C ASP A 24 -4.39 34.07 -19.23
N PHE A 25 -3.91 33.64 -18.05
CA PHE A 25 -4.70 33.49 -16.82
C PHE A 25 -5.32 34.84 -16.41
N GLY A 26 -6.39 35.25 -17.07
CA GLY A 26 -7.06 36.53 -16.88
C GLY A 26 -7.81 37.05 -18.11
N ASN A 27 -7.32 36.81 -19.34
CA ASN A 27 -7.83 37.49 -20.56
C ASN A 27 -8.04 36.58 -21.79
N GLY A 28 -7.86 35.25 -21.67
CA GLY A 28 -8.04 34.31 -22.78
C GLY A 28 -9.48 33.82 -22.98
N SER A 29 -9.79 33.29 -24.17
CA SER A 29 -11.09 32.67 -24.47
C SER A 29 -11.42 31.50 -23.53
N ASP A 30 -10.41 30.76 -23.07
CA ASP A 30 -10.58 29.67 -22.10
C ASP A 30 -10.99 30.21 -20.72
N TYR A 31 -10.48 31.39 -20.34
CA TYR A 31 -10.82 32.06 -19.08
C TYR A 31 -12.23 32.62 -19.10
N GLU A 32 -12.64 33.24 -20.20
CA GLU A 32 -14.02 33.68 -20.39
C GLU A 32 -15.01 32.52 -20.30
N LEU A 33 -14.70 31.39 -20.96
CA LEU A 33 -15.52 30.19 -20.89
C LEU A 33 -15.60 29.66 -19.44
N ALA A 34 -14.47 29.54 -18.75
CA ALA A 34 -14.42 29.10 -17.35
C ALA A 34 -15.30 30.00 -16.47
N ASN A 35 -15.18 31.32 -16.61
CA ASN A 35 -15.97 32.30 -15.87
C ASN A 35 -17.47 32.19 -16.17
N LYS A 36 -17.86 32.10 -17.46
CA LYS A 36 -19.26 31.89 -17.88
C LYS A 36 -19.87 30.65 -17.21
N LEU A 37 -19.15 29.52 -17.23
CA LEU A 37 -19.62 28.28 -16.62
C LEU A 37 -19.75 28.38 -15.10
N ILE A 38 -18.78 29.00 -14.42
CA ILE A 38 -18.85 29.22 -12.96
C ILE A 38 -20.08 30.08 -12.60
N VAL A 39 -20.36 31.12 -13.38
CA VAL A 39 -21.56 31.96 -13.20
C VAL A 39 -22.84 31.14 -13.42
N PHE A 40 -22.89 30.26 -14.42
CA PHE A 40 -24.04 29.38 -14.64
C PHE A 40 -24.31 28.47 -13.44
N PHE A 41 -23.27 27.81 -12.88
CA PHE A 41 -23.42 26.98 -11.67
C PHE A 41 -23.82 27.81 -10.44
N THR A 42 -23.24 28.99 -10.28
CA THR A 42 -23.56 29.90 -9.16
C THR A 42 -25.02 30.36 -9.21
N ASN A 43 -25.52 30.72 -10.39
CA ASN A 43 -26.92 31.11 -10.56
C ASN A 43 -27.86 29.89 -10.43
N ALA A 44 -27.47 28.74 -10.98
CA ALA A 44 -28.23 27.51 -10.84
C ALA A 44 -28.38 27.08 -9.37
N GLN A 45 -27.37 27.27 -8.53
CA GLN A 45 -27.46 27.02 -7.09
C GLN A 45 -28.46 27.97 -6.42
N LYS A 46 -28.41 29.28 -6.73
CA LYS A 46 -29.34 30.28 -6.18
C LYS A 46 -30.79 30.00 -6.56
N GLU A 47 -31.01 29.56 -7.79
CA GLU A 47 -32.33 29.25 -8.34
C GLU A 47 -32.80 27.82 -8.03
N LYS A 48 -31.97 26.99 -7.39
CA LYS A 48 -32.18 25.53 -7.23
C LYS A 48 -32.56 24.86 -8.56
N GLN A 49 -31.85 25.23 -9.62
CA GLN A 49 -32.15 24.80 -10.98
C GLN A 49 -31.92 23.28 -11.13
N HIS A 50 -32.78 22.62 -11.91
CA HIS A 50 -32.57 21.22 -12.32
C HIS A 50 -31.31 21.05 -13.17
N LYS A 51 -30.61 19.93 -12.96
CA LYS A 51 -29.38 19.56 -13.65
C LYS A 51 -29.56 19.52 -15.17
N GLY A 52 -30.67 18.99 -15.67
CA GLY A 52 -30.96 18.93 -17.10
C GLY A 52 -31.04 20.32 -17.74
N ASN A 53 -31.73 21.27 -17.09
CA ASN A 53 -31.84 22.65 -17.58
C ASN A 53 -30.47 23.37 -17.52
N LEU A 54 -29.66 23.10 -16.51
CA LEU A 54 -28.29 23.62 -16.41
C LEU A 54 -27.42 23.06 -17.55
N LEU A 55 -27.45 21.74 -17.78
CA LEU A 55 -26.69 21.09 -18.84
C LEU A 55 -27.11 21.57 -20.23
N GLN A 56 -28.42 21.79 -20.48
CA GLN A 56 -28.89 22.38 -21.74
C GLN A 56 -28.32 23.78 -21.98
N LYS A 57 -28.29 24.65 -20.96
CA LYS A 57 -27.64 25.98 -21.04
C LYS A 57 -26.15 25.86 -21.36
N ILE A 58 -25.48 24.86 -20.80
CA ILE A 58 -24.05 24.59 -21.06
C ILE A 58 -23.84 24.05 -22.49
N THR A 59 -24.71 23.16 -22.98
CA THR A 59 -24.64 22.61 -24.34
C THR A 59 -24.76 23.70 -25.40
N ALA A 60 -25.51 24.77 -25.14
CA ALA A 60 -25.58 25.92 -26.06
C ALA A 60 -24.20 26.59 -26.28
N LEU A 61 -23.24 26.45 -25.36
CA LEU A 61 -21.88 26.98 -25.54
C LEU A 61 -20.99 26.08 -26.42
N GLU A 62 -21.42 24.84 -26.73
CA GLU A 62 -20.67 23.91 -27.58
C GLU A 62 -20.61 24.36 -29.06
N SER A 63 -21.45 25.32 -29.48
CA SER A 63 -21.36 25.93 -30.81
C SER A 63 -20.28 27.01 -30.91
N GLU A 64 -19.97 27.68 -29.80
CA GLU A 64 -18.99 28.79 -29.75
C GLU A 64 -17.59 28.29 -29.37
N TYR A 65 -17.52 27.26 -28.53
CA TYR A 65 -16.26 26.73 -27.98
C TYR A 65 -16.10 25.25 -28.30
N ASP A 66 -14.87 24.74 -28.18
CA ASP A 66 -14.58 23.31 -28.32
C ASP A 66 -15.41 22.49 -27.31
N TYR A 67 -16.34 21.66 -27.80
CA TYR A 67 -17.25 20.87 -26.97
C TYR A 67 -16.51 20.00 -25.93
N LYS A 68 -15.28 19.53 -26.23
CA LYS A 68 -14.50 18.74 -25.27
C LYS A 68 -14.03 19.57 -24.09
N LEU A 69 -13.74 20.85 -24.32
CA LEU A 69 -13.37 21.78 -23.27
C LEU A 69 -14.57 22.14 -22.41
N VAL A 70 -15.70 22.50 -23.04
CA VAL A 70 -16.96 22.85 -22.36
C VAL A 70 -17.39 21.71 -21.43
N ARG A 71 -17.50 20.49 -21.96
CA ARG A 71 -17.85 19.29 -21.17
C ARG A 71 -16.79 18.96 -20.13
N GLY A 72 -15.52 19.19 -20.44
CA GLY A 72 -14.42 19.01 -19.53
C GLY A 72 -14.50 19.91 -18.29
N PHE A 73 -14.78 21.20 -18.47
CA PHE A 73 -15.03 22.13 -17.37
C PHE A 73 -16.33 21.81 -16.63
N SER A 74 -17.42 21.50 -17.33
CA SER A 74 -18.70 21.08 -16.70
C SER A 74 -18.49 19.90 -15.77
N THR A 75 -17.75 18.87 -16.22
CA THR A 75 -17.46 17.67 -15.41
C THR A 75 -16.71 18.02 -14.12
N LEU A 76 -15.84 19.04 -14.15
CA LEU A 76 -15.10 19.48 -12.97
C LEU A 76 -15.99 20.30 -12.03
N LEU A 77 -16.82 21.18 -12.56
CA LEU A 77 -17.78 21.97 -11.78
C LEU A 77 -18.87 21.09 -11.14
N GLU A 78 -19.31 20.04 -11.83
CA GLU A 78 -20.19 19.01 -11.26
C GLU A 78 -19.58 18.31 -10.05
N ARG A 79 -18.23 18.16 -10.00
CA ARG A 79 -17.54 17.60 -8.84
C ARG A 79 -17.42 18.56 -7.66
N CYS A 80 -17.55 19.86 -7.92
CA CYS A 80 -17.68 20.91 -6.91
C CYS A 80 -19.16 21.11 -6.50
N SER A 81 -20.06 20.24 -6.96
CA SER A 81 -21.50 20.41 -6.78
C SER A 81 -22.10 19.23 -6.01
N VAL A 82 -23.09 19.53 -5.17
CA VAL A 82 -23.96 18.52 -4.56
C VAL A 82 -25.35 18.65 -5.18
N PHE A 83 -25.71 17.63 -5.95
CA PHE A 83 -27.04 17.49 -6.52
C PHE A 83 -27.90 16.62 -5.61
N GLN A 84 -29.11 17.10 -5.30
CA GLN A 84 -30.04 16.38 -4.45
C GLN A 84 -31.42 16.31 -5.11
N ARG A 85 -32.26 15.42 -4.58
CA ARG A 85 -33.66 15.36 -4.97
C ARG A 85 -34.39 16.59 -4.41
N LEU A 86 -35.45 17.02 -5.07
CA LEU A 86 -36.33 18.03 -4.51
C LEU A 86 -36.93 17.47 -3.20
N ASP A 87 -36.59 18.08 -2.06
CA ASP A 87 -37.02 17.58 -0.76
C ASP A 87 -38.55 17.66 -0.64
N SER A 88 -39.17 16.54 -0.29
CA SER A 88 -40.54 16.52 0.20
C SER A 88 -40.55 16.51 1.71
N SER A 89 -41.53 17.22 2.28
CA SER A 89 -41.84 17.20 3.71
C SER A 89 -42.14 15.80 4.26
N SER A 90 -42.44 14.83 3.39
CA SER A 90 -42.66 13.43 3.73
C SER A 90 -41.45 12.57 3.35
N THR A 91 -40.83 11.92 4.33
CA THR A 91 -39.77 10.91 4.16
C THR A 91 -40.30 9.56 3.67
N ILE A 92 -41.63 9.38 3.66
CA ILE A 92 -42.29 8.10 3.32
C ILE A 92 -42.55 8.00 1.81
N ALA A 93 -42.77 9.13 1.12
CA ALA A 93 -43.14 9.16 -0.30
C ALA A 93 -41.90 9.18 -1.20
N THR A 94 -41.31 8.00 -1.45
CA THR A 94 -40.19 7.90 -2.41
C THR A 94 -40.67 7.97 -3.87
N PRO A 95 -39.86 8.48 -4.83
CA PRO A 95 -40.26 8.60 -6.24
C PRO A 95 -40.73 7.28 -6.87
N ILE A 96 -40.06 6.17 -6.51
CA ILE A 96 -40.44 4.84 -6.98
C ILE A 96 -41.82 4.39 -6.43
N MET A 97 -42.13 4.74 -5.19
CA MET A 97 -43.43 4.45 -4.58
C MET A 97 -44.54 5.30 -5.19
N ILE A 98 -44.27 6.57 -5.49
CA ILE A 98 -45.20 7.47 -6.19
C ILE A 98 -45.51 6.91 -7.58
N ARG A 99 -44.47 6.58 -8.37
CA ARG A 99 -44.65 5.96 -9.70
C ARG A 99 -45.47 4.69 -9.63
N LYS A 100 -45.14 3.79 -8.69
CA LYS A 100 -45.85 2.53 -8.50
C LYS A 100 -47.34 2.75 -8.22
N LYS A 101 -47.68 3.55 -7.20
CA LYS A 101 -49.09 3.81 -6.86
C LYS A 101 -49.84 4.53 -7.98
N LEU A 102 -49.20 5.50 -8.64
CA LEU A 102 -49.83 6.27 -9.71
C LEU A 102 -50.16 5.40 -10.92
N PHE A 103 -49.23 4.52 -11.32
CA PHE A 103 -49.48 3.58 -12.41
C PHE A 103 -50.43 2.44 -12.03
N GLU A 104 -50.43 1.97 -10.78
CA GLU A 104 -51.42 1.01 -10.27
C GLU A 104 -52.83 1.60 -10.27
N GLU A 105 -53.02 2.83 -9.78
CA GLU A 105 -54.31 3.50 -9.76
C GLU A 105 -54.81 3.84 -11.18
N SER A 106 -53.90 4.26 -12.08
CA SER A 106 -54.25 4.42 -13.49
C SER A 106 -54.60 3.07 -14.12
N SER A 107 -53.92 1.97 -13.79
CA SER A 107 -54.28 0.65 -14.33
C SER A 107 -55.66 0.18 -13.88
N LYS A 108 -56.11 0.53 -12.66
CA LYS A 108 -57.45 0.19 -12.14
C LYS A 108 -58.56 1.00 -12.80
N GLN A 109 -58.31 2.28 -13.08
CA GLN A 109 -59.32 3.20 -13.61
C GLN A 109 -59.27 3.37 -15.13
N GLY A 110 -58.27 2.80 -15.78
CA GLY A 110 -57.96 3.00 -17.19
C GLY A 110 -56.91 4.10 -17.42
N LEU A 111 -56.27 4.07 -18.59
CA LEU A 111 -55.35 5.13 -19.00
C LEU A 111 -56.07 6.48 -18.96
N ALA A 112 -55.48 7.47 -18.31
CA ALA A 112 -56.05 8.81 -18.23
C ALA A 112 -55.96 9.49 -19.60
N LEU A 113 -57.04 9.44 -20.38
CA LEU A 113 -57.11 10.05 -21.71
C LEU A 113 -57.63 11.50 -21.67
N SER A 114 -58.12 11.97 -20.52
CA SER A 114 -58.56 13.34 -20.28
C SER A 114 -57.92 13.95 -19.04
N ASP A 115 -57.75 15.27 -19.04
CA ASP A 115 -57.14 16.01 -17.92
C ASP A 115 -57.93 15.83 -16.61
N SER A 116 -59.26 15.78 -16.69
CA SER A 116 -60.12 15.51 -15.52
C SER A 116 -59.88 14.12 -14.91
N GLN A 117 -59.66 13.09 -15.75
CA GLN A 117 -59.32 11.76 -15.24
C GLN A 117 -57.90 11.72 -14.64
N ARG A 118 -56.95 12.42 -15.27
CA ARG A 118 -55.57 12.55 -14.79
C ARG A 118 -55.54 13.21 -13.41
N GLU A 119 -56.19 14.35 -13.25
CA GLU A 119 -56.26 15.08 -11.97
C GLU A 119 -56.89 14.23 -10.87
N LYS A 120 -57.96 13.48 -11.19
CA LYS A 120 -58.62 12.58 -10.23
C LYS A 120 -57.68 11.49 -9.71
N ILE A 121 -56.92 10.84 -10.60
CA ILE A 121 -55.93 9.81 -10.21
C ILE A 121 -54.82 10.43 -9.37
N ILE A 122 -54.30 11.60 -9.77
CA ILE A 122 -53.26 12.32 -9.02
C ILE A 122 -53.75 12.68 -7.61
N GLN A 123 -54.94 13.26 -7.47
CA GLN A 123 -55.53 13.62 -6.17
C GLN A 123 -55.72 12.42 -5.24
N GLN A 124 -56.15 11.28 -5.79
CA GLN A 124 -56.31 10.05 -5.01
C GLN A 124 -54.97 9.53 -4.51
N VAL A 125 -53.94 9.49 -5.36
CA VAL A 125 -52.59 9.06 -4.98
C VAL A 125 -51.97 10.04 -3.98
N ALA A 126 -52.20 11.34 -4.12
CA ALA A 126 -51.77 12.38 -3.17
C ALA A 126 -52.35 12.14 -1.78
N THR A 127 -53.66 11.89 -1.72
CA THR A 127 -54.36 11.58 -0.48
C THR A 127 -53.80 10.31 0.18
N GLN A 128 -53.55 9.26 -0.61
CA GLN A 128 -52.99 7.98 -0.11
C GLN A 128 -51.52 8.07 0.35
N MET A 129 -50.78 9.08 -0.12
CA MET A 129 -49.35 9.26 0.16
C MET A 129 -49.08 10.43 1.11
N HIS A 130 -50.13 11.15 1.53
CA HIS A 130 -50.04 12.35 2.36
C HIS A 130 -49.10 13.42 1.77
N ILE A 131 -49.22 13.67 0.47
CA ILE A 131 -48.48 14.71 -0.28
C ILE A 131 -49.46 15.59 -1.05
N LEU A 132 -49.04 16.80 -1.42
CA LEU A 132 -49.85 17.68 -2.26
C LEU A 132 -49.95 17.12 -3.68
N SER A 133 -51.13 17.24 -4.29
CA SER A 133 -51.36 16.76 -5.67
C SER A 133 -50.47 17.46 -6.70
N GLU A 134 -50.13 18.72 -6.46
CA GLU A 134 -49.25 19.53 -7.31
C GLU A 134 -47.81 19.02 -7.29
N ASP A 135 -47.36 18.49 -6.16
CA ASP A 135 -45.98 18.02 -5.98
C ASP A 135 -45.73 16.65 -6.63
N ILE A 136 -46.79 15.85 -6.84
CA ILE A 136 -46.69 14.47 -7.34
C ILE A 136 -45.90 14.41 -8.65
N GLU A 137 -46.22 15.27 -9.59
CA GLU A 137 -45.62 15.23 -10.92
C GLU A 137 -44.12 15.55 -10.86
N SER A 138 -43.73 16.58 -10.10
CA SER A 138 -42.33 16.91 -9.87
C SER A 138 -41.58 15.85 -9.07
N MET A 139 -42.22 15.25 -8.07
CA MET A 139 -41.59 14.27 -7.18
C MET A 139 -41.40 12.91 -7.83
N MET A 140 -42.35 12.49 -8.69
CA MET A 140 -42.39 11.18 -9.35
C MET A 140 -41.08 10.85 -10.10
N TRP A 141 -40.45 11.86 -10.70
CA TRP A 141 -39.23 11.73 -11.48
C TRP A 141 -38.02 12.45 -10.86
N SER A 142 -38.11 12.88 -9.60
CA SER A 142 -37.05 13.62 -8.92
C SER A 142 -35.76 12.81 -8.71
N ASP A 143 -35.81 11.49 -8.85
CA ASP A 143 -34.66 10.58 -8.77
C ASP A 143 -33.89 10.41 -10.10
N LYS A 144 -34.40 10.97 -11.21
CA LYS A 144 -33.64 11.03 -12.47
C LYS A 144 -32.53 12.07 -12.37
N ASP A 145 -31.35 11.75 -12.91
CA ASP A 145 -30.17 12.62 -12.87
C ASP A 145 -30.44 14.03 -13.41
N GLU A 146 -31.17 14.12 -14.53
CA GLU A 146 -31.61 15.36 -15.17
C GLU A 146 -32.56 16.21 -14.30
N ASN A 147 -33.28 15.61 -13.36
CA ASN A 147 -34.23 16.29 -12.48
C ASN A 147 -33.66 16.60 -11.09
N LEU A 148 -32.44 16.16 -10.78
CA LEU A 148 -31.77 16.56 -9.54
C LEU A 148 -31.56 18.08 -9.53
N VAL A 149 -31.72 18.69 -8.38
CA VAL A 149 -31.49 20.14 -8.19
C VAL A 149 -30.12 20.40 -7.61
N LEU A 150 -29.49 21.48 -8.04
CA LEU A 150 -28.20 21.91 -7.50
C LEU A 150 -28.41 22.56 -6.12
N ALA A 151 -28.05 21.85 -5.04
CA ALA A 151 -28.22 22.35 -3.68
C ALA A 151 -27.00 23.08 -3.15
N GLN A 152 -25.82 22.54 -3.41
CA GLN A 152 -24.55 23.15 -3.01
C GLN A 152 -23.63 23.25 -4.21
N PHE A 153 -22.93 24.37 -4.32
CA PHE A 153 -21.84 24.55 -5.26
C PHE A 153 -20.68 25.26 -4.56
N ASP A 154 -19.53 24.58 -4.51
CA ASP A 154 -18.30 25.13 -3.96
C ASP A 154 -17.63 25.98 -5.04
N VAL A 155 -17.82 27.30 -4.94
CA VAL A 155 -17.36 28.25 -5.95
C VAL A 155 -15.82 28.18 -6.10
N ILE A 156 -15.37 27.93 -7.32
CA ILE A 156 -13.95 27.87 -7.69
C ILE A 156 -13.57 29.09 -8.53
N ASN A 157 -12.35 29.62 -8.35
CA ASN A 157 -11.82 30.68 -9.20
C ASN A 157 -11.61 30.15 -10.64
N PRO A 158 -11.95 30.91 -11.70
CA PRO A 158 -11.68 30.51 -13.08
C PRO A 158 -10.23 30.05 -13.33
N LYS A 159 -9.25 30.71 -12.71
CA LYS A 159 -7.83 30.32 -12.82
C LYS A 159 -7.57 28.91 -12.27
N ASP A 160 -8.12 28.62 -11.09
CA ASP A 160 -7.94 27.31 -10.44
C ASP A 160 -8.68 26.21 -11.20
N LEU A 161 -9.84 26.51 -11.80
CA LEU A 161 -10.56 25.57 -12.67
C LEU A 161 -9.73 25.19 -13.91
N ILE A 162 -9.09 26.17 -14.57
CA ILE A 162 -8.20 25.93 -15.72
C ILE A 162 -7.00 25.07 -15.31
N LEU A 163 -6.39 25.40 -14.18
CA LEU A 163 -5.26 24.66 -13.64
C LEU A 163 -5.63 23.21 -13.29
N TRP A 164 -6.80 23.01 -12.68
CA TRP A 164 -7.33 21.68 -12.36
C TRP A 164 -7.71 20.89 -13.62
N TYR A 165 -8.23 21.57 -14.64
CA TYR A 165 -8.48 20.98 -15.95
C TYR A 165 -7.20 20.48 -16.61
N ASN A 166 -6.14 21.30 -16.63
CA ASN A 166 -4.86 20.90 -17.22
C ASN A 166 -4.26 19.67 -16.51
N ILE A 167 -4.32 19.62 -15.17
CA ILE A 167 -3.92 18.43 -14.41
C ILE A 167 -4.80 17.24 -14.76
N SER A 168 -6.14 17.42 -14.78
CA SER A 168 -7.07 16.34 -15.10
C SER A 168 -6.90 15.80 -16.51
N LEU A 169 -6.57 16.66 -17.48
CA LEU A 169 -6.27 16.30 -18.86
C LEU A 169 -4.98 15.47 -18.93
N PHE A 170 -3.93 15.89 -18.22
CA PHE A 170 -2.67 15.15 -18.18
C PHE A 170 -2.83 13.80 -17.45
N GLN A 171 -3.60 13.74 -16.36
CA GLN A 171 -3.98 12.49 -15.72
C GLN A 171 -4.69 11.54 -16.69
N THR A 172 -5.63 12.05 -17.51
CA THR A 172 -6.33 11.23 -18.51
C THR A 172 -5.39 10.74 -19.61
N LEU A 173 -4.38 11.53 -19.98
CA LEU A 173 -3.33 11.11 -20.91
C LEU A 173 -2.48 9.97 -20.30
N LEU A 174 -2.06 10.13 -19.04
CA LEU A 174 -1.27 9.12 -18.33
C LEU A 174 -2.02 7.82 -18.07
N PHE A 175 -3.33 7.89 -17.87
CA PHE A 175 -4.19 6.71 -17.71
C PHE A 175 -4.10 5.74 -18.90
N LYS A 176 -3.84 6.25 -20.12
CA LYS A 176 -3.67 5.45 -21.33
C LYS A 176 -2.21 5.09 -21.63
N CYS A 177 -1.29 5.40 -20.73
CA CYS A 177 0.14 5.21 -20.94
C CYS A 177 0.53 3.73 -20.81
N THR A 178 1.28 3.21 -21.77
CA THR A 178 1.85 1.86 -21.72
C THR A 178 3.22 1.84 -21.06
N LYS A 179 4.04 2.87 -21.28
CA LYS A 179 5.31 3.05 -20.57
C LYS A 179 5.42 4.49 -20.14
N LEU A 180 5.72 4.73 -18.87
CA LEU A 180 5.93 6.06 -18.33
C LEU A 180 7.33 6.13 -17.72
N GLU A 181 8.14 7.09 -18.15
CA GLU A 181 9.45 7.38 -17.61
C GLU A 181 9.39 8.75 -16.98
N PHE A 182 9.91 8.91 -15.77
CA PHE A 182 9.99 10.21 -15.16
C PHE A 182 11.31 10.44 -14.44
N TYR A 183 11.64 11.72 -14.33
CA TYR A 183 12.80 12.23 -13.63
C TYR A 183 12.34 13.38 -12.71
N VAL A 184 12.88 13.39 -11.50
CA VAL A 184 12.66 14.44 -10.49
C VAL A 184 14.02 14.80 -9.89
N LYS A 185 14.29 16.10 -9.79
CA LYS A 185 15.53 16.60 -9.15
C LYS A 185 15.36 16.71 -7.64
N GLY A 186 16.35 16.22 -6.88
CA GLY A 186 16.44 16.36 -5.43
C GLY A 186 16.00 15.11 -4.66
N GLY A 187 16.85 14.67 -3.73
CA GLY A 187 16.67 13.40 -3.01
C GLY A 187 15.39 13.30 -2.17
N LEU A 188 14.98 14.40 -1.51
CA LEU A 188 13.75 14.41 -0.69
C LEU A 188 12.48 14.25 -1.55
N TYR A 189 12.38 15.01 -2.65
CA TYR A 189 11.26 14.89 -3.59
C TYR A 189 11.25 13.52 -4.26
N TRP A 190 12.42 13.01 -4.63
CA TRP A 190 12.54 11.67 -5.19
C TRP A 190 12.01 10.60 -4.23
N LYS A 191 12.42 10.64 -2.95
CA LYS A 191 11.91 9.72 -1.92
C LYS A 191 10.39 9.81 -1.81
N GLN A 192 9.81 11.01 -1.75
CA GLN A 192 8.36 11.20 -1.69
C GLN A 192 7.61 10.63 -2.90
N VAL A 193 8.14 10.83 -4.11
CA VAL A 193 7.52 10.30 -5.34
C VAL A 193 7.64 8.78 -5.38
N LEU A 194 8.80 8.22 -5.07
CA LEU A 194 9.01 6.77 -5.02
C LEU A 194 8.10 6.10 -3.99
N ARG A 195 7.91 6.74 -2.84
CA ARG A 195 6.95 6.33 -1.81
C ARG A 195 5.53 6.19 -2.37
N ASN A 196 5.08 7.16 -3.16
CA ASN A 196 3.79 7.09 -3.84
C ASN A 196 3.77 6.03 -4.96
N VAL A 197 4.88 5.80 -5.67
CA VAL A 197 5.00 4.68 -6.64
C VAL A 197 4.75 3.34 -5.95
N LYS A 198 5.40 3.10 -4.80
CA LYS A 198 5.21 1.91 -3.97
C LYS A 198 3.78 1.81 -3.43
N ARG A 199 3.26 2.91 -2.87
CA ARG A 199 1.87 3.02 -2.37
C ARG A 199 0.81 2.60 -3.39
N TYR A 200 1.00 3.03 -4.63
CA TYR A 200 0.07 2.72 -5.72
C TYR A 200 0.33 1.33 -6.34
N GLY A 201 1.30 0.58 -5.82
CA GLY A 201 1.66 -0.77 -6.23
C GLY A 201 2.25 -0.85 -7.63
N LEU A 202 2.79 0.25 -8.16
CA LEU A 202 3.19 0.34 -9.56
C LEU A 202 4.42 -0.53 -9.86
N MET A 203 4.48 -1.11 -11.07
CA MET A 203 5.65 -1.84 -11.54
C MET A 203 6.71 -0.84 -12.00
N TYR A 204 7.82 -0.77 -11.27
CA TYR A 204 8.85 0.23 -11.51
C TYR A 204 10.24 -0.39 -11.68
N ASN A 205 11.08 0.30 -12.43
CA ASN A 205 12.49 0.01 -12.60
C ASN A 205 13.28 1.31 -12.43
N LEU A 206 14.31 1.27 -11.58
CA LEU A 206 15.21 2.42 -11.37
C LEU A 206 16.53 2.23 -12.12
N GLU A 207 16.89 3.24 -12.90
CA GLU A 207 18.15 3.36 -13.63
C GLU A 207 18.91 4.57 -13.07
N HIS A 208 20.21 4.38 -12.83
CA HIS A 208 21.14 5.39 -12.32
C HIS A 208 22.18 5.68 -13.40
N HIS A 209 22.09 6.86 -14.04
CA HIS A 209 23.06 7.25 -15.06
C HIS A 209 24.32 7.81 -14.41
N SER A 210 25.39 7.01 -14.32
CA SER A 210 26.59 7.33 -13.54
C SER A 210 27.49 8.44 -14.10
N LYS A 211 27.11 9.17 -15.15
CA LYS A 211 28.08 9.99 -15.92
C LYS A 211 27.96 11.51 -15.85
N ASP A 212 26.84 12.13 -15.48
CA ASP A 212 26.79 13.61 -15.44
C ASP A 212 25.66 14.26 -14.61
N ASP A 213 24.79 13.50 -13.94
CA ASP A 213 23.71 14.10 -13.15
C ASP A 213 23.34 13.12 -12.03
N ASP A 214 23.07 13.62 -10.83
CA ASP A 214 22.47 12.90 -9.67
C ASP A 214 21.02 12.41 -9.97
N SER A 215 20.74 12.12 -11.24
CA SER A 215 19.42 11.86 -11.77
C SER A 215 19.10 10.38 -11.77
N ILE A 216 18.28 9.95 -10.82
CA ILE A 216 17.65 8.64 -10.86
C ILE A 216 16.47 8.70 -11.82
N LYS A 217 16.45 7.82 -12.81
CA LYS A 217 15.34 7.68 -13.75
C LYS A 217 14.42 6.56 -13.26
N CYS A 218 13.14 6.87 -13.07
CA CYS A 218 12.13 5.85 -12.78
C CYS A 218 11.38 5.52 -14.05
N ILE A 219 11.33 4.23 -14.36
CA ILE A 219 10.58 3.68 -15.48
C ILE A 219 9.43 2.86 -14.89
N LEU A 220 8.22 3.33 -15.13
CA LEU A 220 6.99 2.61 -14.84
C LEU A 220 6.57 1.84 -16.09
N GLU A 221 6.68 0.53 -16.01
CA GLU A 221 6.34 -0.36 -17.10
C GLU A 221 4.87 -0.76 -16.96
N GLY A 222 4.06 -0.48 -17.98
CA GLY A 222 2.79 -1.14 -18.21
C GLY A 222 3.02 -2.29 -19.19
N PRO A 223 2.43 -3.48 -18.98
CA PRO A 223 2.49 -4.53 -19.97
C PRO A 223 1.88 -4.03 -21.28
N LEU A 224 2.59 -4.22 -22.39
CA LEU A 224 2.10 -3.94 -23.74
C LEU A 224 0.82 -4.75 -24.07
N SER A 225 0.53 -5.79 -23.28
CA SER A 225 -0.50 -6.82 -23.44
C SER A 225 -1.51 -6.88 -22.27
N LEU A 226 -1.78 -5.76 -21.58
CA LEU A 226 -2.77 -5.70 -20.48
C LEU A 226 -4.20 -6.04 -20.94
N PHE A 227 -4.59 -7.32 -20.93
CA PHE A 227 -5.94 -7.77 -21.31
C PHE A 227 -6.93 -7.96 -20.14
N LYS A 228 -6.59 -7.65 -18.89
CA LYS A 228 -7.53 -7.87 -17.76
C LYS A 228 -7.66 -6.77 -16.69
N MET A 229 -6.69 -5.86 -16.51
CA MET A 229 -6.68 -4.87 -15.39
C MET A 229 -6.15 -3.48 -15.80
N THR A 230 -6.43 -3.02 -17.03
CA THR A 230 -5.92 -1.75 -17.58
C THR A 230 -6.33 -0.52 -16.78
N ASP A 231 -7.57 -0.51 -16.29
CA ASP A 231 -8.15 0.71 -15.73
C ASP A 231 -7.67 0.96 -14.29
N ARG A 232 -7.46 -0.10 -13.51
CA ARG A 232 -6.91 0.03 -12.15
C ARG A 232 -5.45 0.49 -12.19
N TYR A 233 -4.63 -0.13 -13.05
CA TYR A 233 -3.23 0.25 -13.21
C TYR A 233 -3.09 1.67 -13.78
N GLY A 234 -3.82 1.99 -14.85
CA GLY A 234 -3.84 3.32 -15.44
C GLY A 234 -4.28 4.40 -14.45
N THR A 235 -5.27 4.10 -13.60
CA THR A 235 -5.69 5.02 -12.53
C THR A 235 -4.58 5.24 -11.51
N SER A 236 -3.86 4.19 -11.11
CA SER A 236 -2.69 4.30 -10.22
C SER A 236 -1.59 5.18 -10.82
N ILE A 237 -1.28 5.03 -12.10
CA ILE A 237 -0.32 5.91 -12.81
C ILE A 237 -0.82 7.37 -12.78
N ALA A 238 -2.08 7.61 -13.11
CA ALA A 238 -2.65 8.95 -13.14
C ALA A 238 -2.64 9.64 -11.75
N LYS A 239 -2.82 8.87 -10.68
CA LYS A 239 -2.72 9.35 -9.28
C LYS A 239 -1.31 9.78 -8.90
N LEU A 240 -0.26 9.27 -9.56
CA LEU A 240 1.12 9.66 -9.29
C LEU A 240 1.44 11.08 -9.76
N LEU A 241 0.74 11.56 -10.80
CA LEU A 241 1.07 12.82 -11.47
C LEU A 241 1.26 14.01 -10.52
N PRO A 242 0.36 14.30 -9.57
CA PRO A 242 0.50 15.46 -8.69
C PRO A 242 1.81 15.42 -7.91
N SER A 243 2.23 14.25 -7.43
CA SER A 243 3.49 14.12 -6.69
C SER A 243 4.72 14.44 -7.54
N ILE A 244 4.69 14.17 -8.85
CA ILE A 244 5.79 14.47 -9.77
C ILE A 244 5.78 15.97 -10.13
N VAL A 245 4.64 16.50 -10.56
CA VAL A 245 4.57 17.89 -11.07
C VAL A 245 4.59 18.95 -9.98
N GLY A 246 4.36 18.55 -8.72
CA GLY A 246 4.55 19.41 -7.55
C GLY A 246 6.02 19.69 -7.22
N THR A 247 6.96 18.99 -7.87
CA THR A 247 8.39 19.19 -7.64
C THR A 247 8.96 20.35 -8.46
N PRO A 248 10.06 21.00 -8.01
CA PRO A 248 10.63 22.15 -8.73
C PRO A 248 11.17 21.83 -10.13
N SER A 249 11.63 20.61 -10.36
CA SER A 249 12.20 20.20 -11.64
C SER A 249 11.86 18.74 -11.91
N TRP A 250 10.99 18.54 -12.89
CA TRP A 250 10.53 17.24 -13.35
C TRP A 250 10.54 17.14 -14.87
N LYS A 251 10.68 15.91 -15.35
CA LYS A 251 10.48 15.51 -16.75
C LYS A 251 9.72 14.19 -16.80
N ILE A 252 8.74 14.09 -17.68
CA ILE A 252 7.91 12.91 -17.90
C ILE A 252 7.91 12.60 -19.40
N ASN A 253 8.26 11.37 -19.73
CA ASN A 253 8.24 10.82 -21.07
C ASN A 253 7.33 9.61 -21.06
N GLY A 254 6.40 9.48 -22.00
CA GLY A 254 5.56 8.30 -22.04
C GLY A 254 5.13 7.91 -23.43
N SER A 255 4.64 6.67 -23.55
CA SER A 255 4.10 6.11 -24.78
C SER A 255 2.66 5.65 -24.59
N ILE A 256 1.83 5.87 -25.61
CA ILE A 256 0.41 5.55 -25.62
C ILE A 256 0.10 4.79 -26.90
N VAL A 257 -0.63 3.69 -26.79
CA VAL A 257 -1.15 2.96 -27.95
C VAL A 257 -2.53 3.51 -28.29
N LYS A 258 -2.73 3.94 -29.53
CA LYS A 258 -4.04 4.37 -30.04
C LYS A 258 -4.42 3.50 -31.24
N LYS A 259 -5.66 3.00 -31.23
CA LYS A 259 -6.28 2.36 -32.40
C LYS A 259 -6.61 3.45 -33.43
N THR A 260 -6.05 3.30 -34.62
CA THR A 260 -6.35 4.11 -35.81
C THR A 260 -6.95 3.20 -36.88
N GLU A 261 -7.52 3.78 -37.94
CA GLU A 261 -8.08 3.01 -39.08
C GLU A 261 -7.03 2.06 -39.69
N ASP A 262 -5.76 2.48 -39.74
CA ASP A 262 -4.62 1.66 -40.21
C ASP A 262 -4.07 0.64 -39.20
N GLY A 263 -4.76 0.42 -38.07
CA GLY A 263 -4.30 -0.46 -36.98
C GLY A 263 -3.78 0.29 -35.75
N GLN A 264 -3.00 -0.40 -34.91
CA GLN A 264 -2.48 0.17 -33.65
C GLN A 264 -1.18 0.95 -33.89
N LYS A 265 -1.17 2.24 -33.53
CA LYS A 265 0.03 3.10 -33.59
C LYS A 265 0.44 3.54 -32.19
N ILE A 266 1.75 3.55 -31.94
CA ILE A 266 2.34 4.06 -30.69
C ILE A 266 2.66 5.53 -30.87
N TYR A 267 2.19 6.36 -29.95
CA TYR A 267 2.48 7.78 -29.86
C TYR A 267 3.32 8.06 -28.61
N SER A 268 4.30 8.95 -28.71
CA SER A 268 5.13 9.37 -27.59
C SER A 268 4.79 10.80 -27.15
N PHE A 269 4.92 11.09 -25.86
CA PHE A 269 4.85 12.45 -25.33
C PHE A 269 6.05 12.74 -24.42
N ASP A 270 6.45 14.01 -24.40
CA ASP A 270 7.53 14.54 -23.56
C ASP A 270 7.03 15.84 -22.95
N LEU A 271 6.94 15.88 -21.62
CA LEU A 271 6.52 17.03 -20.85
C LEU A 271 7.52 17.27 -19.73
N SER A 272 7.86 18.53 -19.49
CA SER A 272 8.73 18.91 -18.38
C SER A 272 8.26 20.23 -17.78
N ASN A 273 8.83 20.58 -16.63
CA ASN A 273 8.58 21.88 -16.01
C ASN A 273 8.85 23.06 -16.97
N LYS A 274 9.87 22.96 -17.84
CA LYS A 274 10.20 24.00 -18.83
C LYS A 274 9.10 24.14 -19.90
N ASN A 275 8.63 23.02 -20.43
CA ASN A 275 7.65 22.95 -21.52
C ASN A 275 6.27 23.45 -21.05
N THR A 276 5.99 23.25 -19.77
CA THR A 276 4.74 23.63 -19.10
C THR A 276 4.84 24.95 -18.34
N LYS A 277 5.94 25.69 -18.46
CA LYS A 277 6.16 27.00 -17.80
C LYS A 277 5.79 26.99 -16.29
N GLY A 278 5.89 25.84 -15.62
CA GLY A 278 5.52 25.67 -14.21
C GLY A 278 4.05 25.81 -13.82
N PHE A 279 3.10 26.02 -14.76
CA PHE A 279 1.70 26.24 -14.35
C PHE A 279 1.10 25.03 -13.63
N LEU A 280 1.53 23.80 -13.94
CA LEU A 280 1.07 22.58 -13.27
C LEU A 280 1.45 22.51 -11.78
N ARG A 281 2.56 23.15 -11.38
CA ARG A 281 3.00 23.21 -9.98
C ARG A 281 2.11 24.17 -9.16
N SER A 282 1.74 25.30 -9.75
CA SER A 282 0.90 26.30 -9.09
C SER A 282 -0.46 25.73 -8.65
N THR A 283 -1.02 24.77 -9.39
CA THR A 283 -2.24 24.04 -9.01
C THR A 283 -2.12 23.34 -7.66
N ILE A 284 -0.94 22.79 -7.36
CA ILE A 284 -0.70 21.99 -6.15
C ILE A 284 -0.44 22.91 -4.96
N GLU A 285 0.32 23.99 -5.16
CA GLU A 285 0.57 25.00 -4.14
C GLU A 285 -0.74 25.70 -3.70
N SER A 286 -1.63 26.05 -4.65
CA SER A 286 -2.96 26.59 -4.34
C SER A 286 -3.84 25.60 -3.56
N ALA A 287 -3.78 24.31 -3.88
CA ALA A 287 -4.56 23.28 -3.18
C ALA A 287 -4.09 23.05 -1.73
N SER A 288 -2.78 23.16 -1.47
CA SER A 288 -2.21 23.06 -0.12
C SER A 288 -2.53 24.27 0.76
N GLN A 289 -2.70 25.46 0.18
CA GLN A 289 -3.07 26.69 0.91
C GLN A 289 -4.58 26.72 1.28
N ASN A 290 -5.44 26.18 0.41
CA ASN A 290 -6.89 26.12 0.66
C ASN A 290 -7.33 24.94 1.55
N SER A 291 -6.43 23.99 1.82
CA SER A 291 -6.69 22.82 2.67
C SER A 291 -6.24 23.06 4.12
N HIS A 292 -6.93 23.95 4.85
CA HIS A 292 -6.79 24.03 6.31
C HIS A 292 -7.39 22.82 7.07
N ASN A 293 -7.79 21.76 6.39
CA ASN A 293 -8.34 20.52 6.97
C ASN A 293 -7.81 19.23 6.31
N ILE A 294 -6.53 19.19 5.92
CA ILE A 294 -5.78 17.91 5.75
C ILE A 294 -4.53 17.96 6.62
N GLY A 295 -4.70 18.43 7.86
CA GLY A 295 -3.79 18.12 8.95
C GLY A 295 -4.34 16.88 9.65
N ASN A 296 -3.78 15.71 9.32
CA ASN A 296 -3.74 14.55 10.19
C ASN A 296 -2.70 13.57 9.64
N ASP A 297 -1.48 13.70 10.14
CA ASP A 297 -0.69 12.63 10.78
C ASP A 297 -1.08 11.17 10.49
N ASP A 298 -0.98 10.73 9.24
CA ASP A 298 -0.91 9.30 8.90
C ASP A 298 0.29 8.96 7.98
N TYR A 299 1.23 9.91 7.84
CA TYR A 299 2.30 9.88 6.85
C TYR A 299 3.52 9.01 7.21
N VAL A 300 3.38 7.91 7.94
CA VAL A 300 4.50 6.98 8.25
C VAL A 300 4.45 5.67 7.43
N TYR A 301 3.40 5.46 6.64
CA TYR A 301 3.21 4.23 5.87
C TYR A 301 3.02 4.44 4.36
N ASP A 302 3.61 3.54 3.58
CA ASP A 302 3.59 3.54 2.11
C ASP A 302 2.30 2.88 1.61
N SER A 303 1.83 1.83 2.27
CA SER A 303 0.44 1.39 2.24
C SER A 303 0.06 0.78 3.60
N SER A 304 -1.25 0.55 3.82
CA SER A 304 -1.73 -0.17 5.01
C SER A 304 -1.15 -1.58 5.13
N ILE A 305 -0.64 -2.15 4.03
CA ILE A 305 -0.16 -3.53 3.96
C ILE A 305 1.27 -3.65 4.51
N GLU A 306 2.22 -2.82 4.06
CA GLU A 306 3.58 -2.84 4.62
C GLU A 306 3.55 -2.43 6.10
N ALA A 307 2.66 -1.49 6.45
CA ALA A 307 2.43 -1.08 7.83
C ALA A 307 2.03 -2.24 8.74
N ALA A 308 0.98 -2.94 8.34
CA ALA A 308 0.45 -4.08 9.08
C ALA A 308 1.49 -5.21 9.15
N PHE A 309 2.21 -5.46 8.05
CA PHE A 309 3.27 -6.46 8.01
C PHE A 309 4.40 -6.14 9.00
N GLY A 310 4.99 -4.94 8.89
CA GLY A 310 6.09 -4.53 9.76
C GLY A 310 5.72 -4.54 11.24
N LYS A 311 4.49 -4.10 11.58
CA LYS A 311 3.97 -4.16 12.95
C LYS A 311 3.83 -5.60 13.45
N ARG A 312 3.19 -6.47 12.68
CA ARG A 312 2.98 -7.88 13.08
C ARG A 312 4.29 -8.65 13.18
N PHE A 313 5.24 -8.42 12.27
CA PHE A 313 6.56 -9.04 12.34
C PHE A 313 7.30 -8.60 13.61
N SER A 314 7.30 -7.29 13.90
CA SER A 314 7.94 -6.74 15.11
C SER A 314 7.27 -7.16 16.42
N GLN A 315 6.01 -7.59 16.38
CA GLN A 315 5.28 -8.15 17.53
C GLN A 315 5.55 -9.65 17.72
N HIS A 316 5.99 -10.36 16.67
CA HIS A 316 6.28 -11.79 16.73
C HIS A 316 7.64 -12.09 17.39
N PHE A 317 8.59 -11.15 17.29
CA PHE A 317 9.90 -11.28 17.93
C PHE A 317 9.95 -10.46 19.22
N ASP A 318 10.66 -10.96 20.23
CA ASP A 318 10.97 -10.20 21.42
C ASP A 318 11.95 -9.08 21.04
N GLN A 319 11.53 -7.82 21.23
CA GLN A 319 12.35 -6.66 20.89
C GLN A 319 13.60 -6.53 21.77
N ASN A 320 13.62 -7.20 22.92
CA ASN A 320 14.78 -7.25 23.80
C ASN A 320 15.76 -8.36 23.42
N ASP A 321 15.40 -9.25 22.48
CA ASP A 321 16.29 -10.30 22.00
C ASP A 321 17.30 -9.73 20.99
N GLN A 322 18.48 -9.35 21.49
CA GLN A 322 19.57 -8.84 20.67
C GLN A 322 20.14 -9.86 19.67
N LEU A 323 19.86 -11.16 19.87
CA LEU A 323 20.32 -12.28 19.06
C LEU A 323 19.26 -12.75 18.04
N GLY A 324 18.07 -12.16 18.07
CA GLY A 324 16.96 -12.43 17.15
C GLY A 324 17.12 -11.75 15.79
N TRP A 325 16.14 -11.98 14.90
CA TRP A 325 16.06 -11.30 13.61
C TRP A 325 15.68 -9.83 13.81
N LYS A 326 16.51 -8.92 13.29
CA LYS A 326 16.22 -7.49 13.27
C LYS A 326 15.58 -7.12 11.95
N ILE A 327 14.46 -6.41 12.01
CA ILE A 327 13.78 -5.87 10.81
C ILE A 327 14.07 -4.37 10.69
N SER A 328 14.50 -3.95 9.51
CA SER A 328 14.59 -2.54 9.13
C SER A 328 13.67 -2.26 7.95
N ARG A 329 13.09 -1.06 7.91
CA ARG A 329 12.23 -0.58 6.82
C ARG A 329 13.05 0.27 5.86
N GLU A 330 12.71 0.19 4.57
CA GLU A 330 13.32 1.00 3.51
C GLU A 330 14.85 1.06 3.65
N PRO A 331 15.53 -0.10 3.60
CA PRO A 331 16.97 -0.15 3.72
C PRO A 331 17.65 0.67 2.61
N ASP A 332 18.95 0.91 2.78
CA ASP A 332 19.73 1.65 1.80
C ASP A 332 19.59 1.04 0.39
N PRO A 333 19.47 1.88 -0.66
CA PRO A 333 19.31 1.40 -2.02
C PRO A 333 20.47 0.49 -2.45
N LEU A 334 20.12 -0.64 -3.05
CA LEU A 334 21.09 -1.52 -3.72
C LEU A 334 21.41 -0.92 -5.09
N ILE A 335 22.66 -0.52 -5.31
CA ILE A 335 23.12 0.11 -6.56
C ILE A 335 24.30 -0.67 -7.14
N ALA A 336 24.16 -1.16 -8.38
CA ALA A 336 25.21 -1.85 -9.12
C ALA A 336 24.99 -1.69 -10.63
N ASP A 337 26.04 -1.57 -11.46
CA ASP A 337 25.94 -1.49 -12.93
C ASP A 337 24.89 -0.48 -13.47
N GLY A 338 24.78 0.70 -12.84
CA GLY A 338 23.78 1.72 -13.23
C GLY A 338 22.33 1.31 -12.96
N LYS A 339 22.10 0.28 -12.16
CA LYS A 339 20.80 -0.24 -11.74
C LYS A 339 20.62 0.00 -10.25
N ALA A 340 19.42 0.43 -9.84
CA ALA A 340 19.09 0.65 -8.44
C ALA A 340 17.84 -0.14 -8.00
N MET A 341 17.82 -0.64 -6.77
CA MET A 341 16.64 -1.29 -6.19
C MET A 341 16.49 -0.90 -4.72
N ILE A 342 15.27 -0.64 -4.28
CA ILE A 342 14.96 -0.26 -2.90
C ILE A 342 13.91 -1.25 -2.37
N PRO A 343 14.34 -2.30 -1.66
CA PRO A 343 13.44 -3.24 -0.97
C PRO A 343 12.56 -2.53 0.06
N ASP A 344 11.52 -3.20 0.55
CA ASP A 344 10.63 -2.62 1.58
C ASP A 344 11.15 -2.92 2.98
N PHE A 345 11.71 -4.10 3.16
CA PHE A 345 12.27 -4.56 4.42
C PHE A 345 13.63 -5.22 4.22
N LEU A 346 14.42 -5.21 5.27
CA LEU A 346 15.65 -5.98 5.40
C LEU A 346 15.63 -6.67 6.76
N PHE A 347 15.77 -7.99 6.74
CA PHE A 347 15.99 -8.82 7.91
C PHE A 347 17.47 -9.08 8.07
N GLU A 348 18.02 -8.78 9.24
CA GLU A 348 19.43 -8.99 9.55
C GLU A 348 19.58 -9.89 10.78
N ARG A 349 20.50 -10.86 10.70
CA ARG A 349 20.89 -11.70 11.83
C ARG A 349 22.30 -12.24 11.62
N PHE A 350 23.19 -12.09 12.60
CA PHE A 350 24.60 -12.55 12.55
C PHE A 350 25.38 -12.20 11.27
N GLY A 351 25.04 -11.07 10.63
CA GLY A 351 25.66 -10.61 9.39
C GLY A 351 24.99 -11.10 8.10
N HIS A 352 24.03 -12.02 8.18
CA HIS A 352 23.21 -12.44 7.05
C HIS A 352 22.12 -11.39 6.80
N LYS A 353 21.86 -11.13 5.52
CA LYS A 353 20.92 -10.09 5.08
C LYS A 353 19.87 -10.71 4.16
N VAL A 354 18.61 -10.63 4.56
CA VAL A 354 17.48 -11.09 3.75
C VAL A 354 16.61 -9.89 3.43
N TYR A 355 16.66 -9.44 2.19
CA TYR A 355 15.79 -8.40 1.71
C TYR A 355 14.38 -8.96 1.50
N PHE A 356 13.37 -8.12 1.69
CA PHE A 356 11.98 -8.49 1.44
C PHE A 356 11.23 -7.36 0.74
N GLU A 357 10.45 -7.73 -0.26
CA GLU A 357 9.71 -6.79 -1.07
C GLU A 357 8.26 -7.23 -1.27
N ILE A 358 7.34 -6.29 -1.07
CA ILE A 358 5.91 -6.45 -1.27
C ILE A 358 5.56 -5.79 -2.59
N VAL A 359 5.12 -6.61 -3.54
CA VAL A 359 4.79 -6.20 -4.90
C VAL A 359 3.28 -6.16 -5.07
N GLY A 360 2.79 -4.97 -5.43
CA GLY A 360 1.39 -4.73 -5.81
C GLY A 360 1.05 -5.33 -7.16
N PHE A 361 0.99 -4.52 -8.21
CA PHE A 361 0.80 -5.00 -9.58
C PHE A 361 2.05 -5.75 -10.07
N TRP A 362 1.86 -6.85 -10.81
CA TRP A 362 2.97 -7.61 -11.36
C TRP A 362 2.56 -8.38 -12.63
N THR A 363 3.56 -8.67 -13.48
CA THR A 363 3.51 -9.73 -14.52
C THR A 363 4.65 -10.70 -14.34
N LYS A 364 4.56 -11.85 -15.00
CA LYS A 364 5.65 -12.83 -15.08
C LYS A 364 6.95 -12.19 -15.55
N GLU A 365 6.92 -11.43 -16.64
CA GLU A 365 8.12 -10.81 -17.22
C GLU A 365 8.72 -9.75 -16.29
N TYR A 366 7.87 -9.02 -15.55
CA TYR A 366 8.32 -8.06 -14.53
C TYR A 366 9.06 -8.76 -13.39
N LEU A 367 8.51 -9.86 -12.86
CA LEU A 367 9.15 -10.63 -11.80
C LEU A 367 10.46 -11.27 -12.27
N GLU A 368 10.52 -11.80 -13.50
CA GLU A 368 11.74 -12.35 -14.10
C GLU A 368 12.84 -11.30 -14.27
N ARG A 369 12.50 -10.10 -14.78
CA ARG A 369 13.45 -8.98 -14.89
C ARG A 369 13.98 -8.57 -13.52
N LYS A 370 13.10 -8.52 -12.52
CA LYS A 370 13.47 -8.17 -11.15
C LYS A 370 14.44 -9.19 -10.54
N ALA A 371 14.11 -10.48 -10.67
CA ALA A 371 14.99 -11.58 -10.27
C ALA A 371 16.36 -11.52 -10.95
N ALA A 372 16.42 -11.20 -12.25
CA ALA A 372 17.67 -11.01 -12.97
C ALA A 372 18.47 -9.80 -12.46
N LYS A 373 17.80 -8.68 -12.17
CA LYS A 373 18.42 -7.47 -11.58
C LYS A 373 19.07 -7.76 -10.24
N LEU A 374 18.39 -8.52 -9.38
CA LEU A 374 18.92 -8.91 -8.07
C LEU A 374 20.15 -9.78 -8.15
N LYS A 375 20.18 -10.75 -9.08
CA LYS A 375 21.37 -11.58 -9.29
C LYS A 375 22.61 -10.76 -9.65
N ILE A 376 22.45 -9.59 -10.25
CA ILE A 376 23.55 -8.67 -10.56
C ILE A 376 23.93 -7.86 -9.31
N LEU A 377 22.94 -7.24 -8.67
CA LEU A 377 23.15 -6.43 -7.46
C LEU A 377 23.80 -7.23 -6.31
N LEU A 378 23.47 -8.51 -6.17
CA LEU A 378 24.02 -9.41 -5.15
C LEU A 378 25.36 -10.04 -5.54
N LYS A 379 25.84 -9.86 -6.79
CA LYS A 379 27.15 -10.38 -7.24
C LYS A 379 28.26 -9.37 -7.03
N ASP A 380 28.00 -8.08 -7.15
CA ASP A 380 29.03 -7.04 -6.95
C ASP A 380 29.46 -6.91 -5.47
N ASP A 381 28.58 -7.25 -4.53
CA ASP A 381 28.94 -7.38 -3.10
C ASP A 381 29.94 -8.54 -2.84
N LYS A 382 30.10 -9.48 -3.79
CA LYS A 382 30.99 -10.65 -3.66
C LYS A 382 32.46 -10.35 -3.97
N GLY A 383 32.83 -9.09 -4.23
CA GLY A 383 34.23 -8.66 -4.31
C GLY A 383 34.98 -8.73 -2.97
N ASN A 384 34.26 -8.79 -1.84
CA ASN A 384 34.82 -9.02 -0.51
C ASN A 384 34.65 -10.50 -0.13
N GLN A 385 35.76 -11.21 0.07
CA GLN A 385 35.84 -12.66 0.36
C GLN A 385 35.30 -13.09 1.74
N ASN A 386 34.26 -12.44 2.28
CA ASN A 386 33.54 -12.92 3.44
C ASN A 386 32.11 -13.27 3.01
N GLU A 387 31.90 -14.56 2.70
CA GLU A 387 30.64 -15.16 2.25
C GLU A 387 29.49 -14.95 3.26
N LYS A 388 28.86 -13.78 3.25
CA LYS A 388 27.57 -13.57 3.93
C LYS A 388 26.45 -13.80 2.92
N THR A 389 25.53 -14.71 3.24
CA THR A 389 24.41 -14.99 2.34
C THR A 389 23.48 -13.79 2.30
N THR A 390 23.39 -13.18 1.11
CA THR A 390 22.38 -12.17 0.77
C THR A 390 21.25 -12.85 0.01
N ASP A 391 20.02 -12.74 0.52
CA ASP A 391 18.84 -13.32 -0.14
C ASP A 391 17.73 -12.27 -0.35
N LEU A 392 16.77 -12.56 -1.24
CA LEU A 392 15.57 -11.75 -1.42
C LEU A 392 14.33 -12.65 -1.44
N LEU A 393 13.35 -12.25 -0.63
CA LEU A 393 11.98 -12.75 -0.66
C LEU A 393 11.05 -11.73 -1.33
N VAL A 394 10.08 -12.22 -2.11
CA VAL A 394 9.08 -11.37 -2.77
C VAL A 394 7.68 -11.84 -2.41
N ALA A 395 6.85 -10.95 -1.88
CA ALA A 395 5.42 -11.19 -1.71
C ALA A 395 4.65 -10.50 -2.84
N ILE A 396 3.80 -11.23 -3.56
CA ILE A 396 3.02 -10.72 -4.70
C ILE A 396 1.51 -10.75 -4.39
N ASN A 397 0.81 -9.68 -4.76
CA ASN A 397 -0.64 -9.62 -4.59
C ASN A 397 -1.35 -10.41 -5.70
N SER A 398 -2.07 -11.47 -5.35
CA SER A 398 -2.78 -12.32 -6.31
C SER A 398 -3.95 -11.61 -6.99
N GLU A 399 -4.57 -10.62 -6.33
CA GLU A 399 -5.67 -9.82 -6.88
C GLU A 399 -5.19 -8.77 -7.89
N LEU A 400 -3.90 -8.43 -7.87
CA LEU A 400 -3.27 -7.45 -8.77
C LEU A 400 -2.42 -8.13 -9.86
N ALA A 401 -2.60 -9.44 -10.03
CA ALA A 401 -1.99 -10.22 -11.09
C ALA A 401 -2.41 -9.72 -12.47
N CYS A 402 -1.44 -9.29 -13.29
CA CYS A 402 -1.69 -8.91 -14.68
C CYS A 402 -1.48 -10.07 -15.66
N SER A 403 -1.02 -11.24 -15.18
CA SER A 403 -0.80 -12.49 -15.94
C SER A 403 -1.10 -13.73 -15.08
N GLN A 404 -1.42 -14.87 -15.69
CA GLN A 404 -1.56 -16.16 -14.96
C GLN A 404 -0.19 -16.70 -14.54
N ILE A 405 -0.06 -17.19 -13.31
CA ILE A 405 1.12 -17.94 -12.84
C ILE A 405 0.83 -19.43 -12.97
N GLU A 406 1.64 -20.11 -13.77
CA GLU A 406 1.67 -21.58 -13.74
C GLU A 406 3.00 -22.12 -13.16
N SER A 407 4.09 -21.34 -13.14
CA SER A 407 5.42 -21.92 -12.83
C SER A 407 6.50 -20.93 -12.36
N ILE A 408 6.22 -20.07 -11.37
CA ILE A 408 7.32 -19.35 -10.72
C ILE A 408 7.80 -20.16 -9.50
N SER A 409 9.14 -20.25 -9.33
CA SER A 409 9.79 -20.95 -8.22
C SER A 409 9.15 -20.56 -6.89
N LYS A 410 8.54 -21.54 -6.21
CA LYS A 410 7.76 -21.37 -4.98
C LYS A 410 8.63 -21.02 -3.76
N ASP A 411 9.94 -21.16 -3.86
CA ASP A 411 10.82 -21.09 -2.69
C ASP A 411 11.10 -19.65 -2.23
N ARG A 412 10.94 -18.64 -3.10
CA ARG A 412 11.25 -17.23 -2.78
C ARG A 412 10.13 -16.24 -3.11
N ILE A 413 9.04 -16.71 -3.72
CA ILE A 413 7.88 -15.89 -4.07
C ILE A 413 6.65 -16.41 -3.34
N PHE A 414 6.04 -15.54 -2.54
CA PHE A 414 4.84 -15.82 -1.77
C PHE A 414 3.65 -15.03 -2.31
N THR A 415 2.48 -15.63 -2.38
CA THR A 415 1.25 -14.95 -2.79
C THR A 415 0.47 -14.46 -1.57
N PHE A 416 -0.18 -13.31 -1.71
CA PHE A 416 -1.11 -12.78 -0.71
C PHE A 416 -2.30 -12.08 -1.39
N ASN A 417 -3.36 -11.78 -0.64
CA ASN A 417 -4.52 -11.06 -1.16
C ASN A 417 -4.64 -9.70 -0.47
N LYS A 418 -5.22 -9.67 0.74
CA LYS A 418 -5.39 -8.45 1.54
C LYS A 418 -4.23 -8.20 2.49
N GLU A 419 -3.58 -9.25 2.95
CA GLU A 419 -2.55 -9.18 3.98
C GLU A 419 -1.44 -10.19 3.72
N VAL A 420 -0.20 -9.79 4.00
CA VAL A 420 0.98 -10.65 3.88
C VAL A 420 1.08 -11.55 5.11
N SER A 421 1.09 -12.87 4.90
CA SER A 421 1.31 -13.84 5.96
C SER A 421 2.78 -13.89 6.36
N ILE A 422 3.06 -13.88 7.66
CA ILE A 422 4.42 -13.95 8.20
C ILE A 422 4.94 -15.40 8.20
N LYS A 423 4.04 -16.39 8.26
CA LYS A 423 4.42 -17.81 8.41
C LYS A 423 5.39 -18.31 7.31
N PRO A 424 5.15 -18.09 6.00
CA PRO A 424 6.07 -18.54 4.96
C PRO A 424 7.46 -17.87 5.06
N ILE A 425 7.48 -16.61 5.52
CA ILE A 425 8.71 -15.84 5.69
C ILE A 425 9.50 -16.40 6.88
N LEU A 426 8.84 -16.70 8.00
CA LEU A 426 9.49 -17.35 9.15
C LEU A 426 10.02 -18.74 8.82
N GLU A 427 9.28 -19.53 8.04
CA GLU A 427 9.74 -20.84 7.57
C GLU A 427 11.01 -20.72 6.73
N HIS A 428 11.14 -19.66 5.92
CA HIS A 428 12.37 -19.38 5.17
C HIS A 428 13.51 -18.90 6.06
N LEU A 429 13.25 -17.94 6.96
CA LEU A 429 14.24 -17.44 7.91
C LEU A 429 14.78 -18.56 8.81
N LYS A 430 13.93 -19.54 9.18
CA LYS A 430 14.35 -20.71 9.95
C LYS A 430 15.34 -21.60 9.20
N LYS A 431 15.18 -21.78 7.88
CA LYS A 431 16.17 -22.51 7.05
C LYS A 431 17.52 -21.81 7.07
N ILE A 432 17.52 -20.48 6.99
CA ILE A 432 18.73 -19.67 7.09
C ILE A 432 19.31 -19.77 8.51
N ASP A 433 18.50 -19.80 9.56
CA ASP A 433 18.98 -19.99 10.93
C ASP A 433 19.74 -21.31 11.10
N ASP A 434 19.27 -22.40 10.47
CA ASP A 434 19.95 -23.69 10.46
C ASP A 434 21.32 -23.61 9.75
N GLU A 435 21.40 -22.85 8.64
CA GLU A 435 22.65 -22.57 7.91
C GLU A 435 23.63 -21.74 8.75
N ILE A 436 23.16 -20.64 9.35
CA ILE A 436 23.97 -19.78 10.25
C ILE A 436 24.51 -20.61 11.41
N THR A 437 23.67 -21.46 12.00
CA THR A 437 24.06 -22.30 13.13
C THR A 437 25.20 -23.23 12.75
N LYS A 438 25.15 -23.81 11.55
CA LYS A 438 26.19 -24.70 11.03
C LYS A 438 27.49 -23.95 10.71
N GLU A 439 27.39 -22.83 10.01
CA GLU A 439 28.55 -21.98 9.69
C GLU A 439 29.28 -21.52 10.97
N LYS A 440 28.54 -20.97 11.93
CA LYS A 440 29.14 -20.48 13.19
C LYS A 440 29.65 -21.59 14.09
N SER A 441 29.06 -22.80 14.04
CA SER A 441 29.60 -23.93 14.81
C SER A 441 30.94 -24.42 14.28
N ASP A 442 31.22 -24.23 12.99
CA ASP A 442 32.46 -24.68 12.36
C ASP A 442 33.57 -23.61 12.46
N ASP A 443 33.21 -22.33 12.43
CA ASP A 443 34.16 -21.20 12.39
C ASP A 443 34.60 -20.67 13.76
N VAL A 444 33.76 -20.80 14.80
CA VAL A 444 33.98 -20.13 16.10
C VAL A 444 34.45 -21.12 17.15
N GLN A 445 35.57 -20.79 17.82
CA GLN A 445 36.04 -21.51 19.01
C GLN A 445 35.63 -20.76 20.27
N ILE A 446 35.01 -21.46 21.22
CA ILE A 446 34.54 -20.88 22.48
C ILE A 446 35.60 -21.12 23.56
N LYS A 447 35.94 -20.08 24.31
CA LYS A 447 36.80 -20.21 25.49
C LYS A 447 35.95 -20.04 26.73
N LEU A 448 35.74 -21.14 27.45
CA LEU A 448 35.04 -21.13 28.73
C LEU A 448 35.97 -20.59 29.82
N ASP A 449 35.43 -19.71 30.65
CA ASP A 449 36.15 -19.18 31.81
C ASP A 449 36.25 -20.28 32.87
N VAL A 450 37.46 -20.52 33.40
CA VAL A 450 37.79 -21.66 34.29
C VAL A 450 36.92 -21.70 35.56
N ASN A 451 36.37 -20.56 35.98
CA ASN A 451 35.57 -20.43 37.19
C ASN A 451 34.08 -20.80 37.02
N ASP A 452 33.57 -20.92 35.78
CA ASP A 452 32.14 -21.11 35.48
C ASP A 452 31.84 -22.45 34.78
N LEU A 453 32.77 -23.42 34.85
CA LEU A 453 32.63 -24.77 34.27
C LEU A 453 31.51 -25.61 34.89
N ASP A 454 30.91 -25.15 35.98
CA ASP A 454 29.82 -25.83 36.66
C ASP A 454 28.44 -25.48 36.11
N LEU A 455 28.27 -24.22 35.70
CA LEU A 455 27.01 -23.65 35.24
C LEU A 455 27.32 -22.61 34.17
N ILE A 456 27.00 -22.95 32.93
CA ILE A 456 27.28 -22.12 31.78
C ILE A 456 25.96 -21.56 31.26
N SER A 457 25.83 -20.24 31.20
CA SER A 457 24.69 -19.61 30.52
C SER A 457 24.92 -19.61 29.02
N THR A 458 24.09 -20.35 28.27
CA THR A 458 24.17 -20.41 26.81
C THR A 458 23.88 -19.05 26.19
N MET A 459 22.99 -18.27 26.82
CA MET A 459 22.64 -16.92 26.40
C MET A 459 23.82 -15.94 26.52
N GLN A 460 24.56 -15.99 27.65
CA GLN A 460 25.73 -15.10 27.84
C GLN A 460 26.86 -15.43 26.87
N ILE A 461 27.11 -16.73 26.60
CA ILE A 461 28.09 -17.15 25.60
C ILE A 461 27.67 -16.71 24.20
N ALA A 462 26.41 -16.94 23.85
CA ALA A 462 25.85 -16.52 22.56
C ALA A 462 26.00 -15.00 22.35
N GLN A 463 25.80 -14.20 23.40
CA GLN A 463 26.04 -12.75 23.37
C GLN A 463 27.54 -12.39 23.26
N LYS A 464 28.40 -13.02 24.07
CA LYS A 464 29.85 -12.76 24.11
C LYS A 464 30.51 -13.02 22.75
N TYR A 465 30.11 -14.09 22.08
CA TYR A 465 30.67 -14.50 20.79
C TYR A 465 29.82 -14.08 19.58
N ASN A 466 28.66 -13.46 19.82
CA ASN A 466 27.69 -13.07 18.79
C ASN A 466 27.34 -14.23 17.84
N ILE A 467 26.87 -15.34 18.41
CA ILE A 467 26.46 -16.56 17.71
C ILE A 467 25.06 -17.03 18.14
N PRO A 468 24.35 -17.87 17.35
CA PRO A 468 23.11 -18.49 17.79
C PRO A 468 23.30 -19.34 19.06
N LYS A 469 22.26 -19.41 19.91
CA LYS A 469 22.30 -20.25 21.13
C LYS A 469 22.51 -21.72 20.80
N GLU A 470 21.91 -22.20 19.71
CA GLU A 470 22.05 -23.56 19.23
C GLU A 470 23.48 -23.86 18.76
N ALA A 471 24.17 -22.86 18.20
CA ALA A 471 25.57 -22.99 17.79
C ALA A 471 26.48 -23.07 19.01
N ALA A 472 26.24 -22.23 20.03
CA ALA A 472 27.00 -22.27 21.28
C ALA A 472 26.90 -23.64 21.96
N VAL A 473 25.70 -24.22 22.04
CA VAL A 473 25.47 -25.56 22.59
C VAL A 473 26.22 -26.63 21.79
N LYS A 474 26.17 -26.57 20.45
CA LYS A 474 26.90 -27.51 19.58
C LYS A 474 28.41 -27.45 19.77
N ILE A 475 28.99 -26.26 19.81
CA ILE A 475 30.44 -26.06 20.00
C ILE A 475 30.87 -26.62 21.37
N ILE A 476 30.15 -26.29 22.43
CA ILE A 476 30.49 -26.74 23.80
C ILE A 476 30.40 -28.26 23.91
N HIS A 477 29.38 -28.89 23.30
CA HIS A 477 29.28 -30.35 23.29
C HIS A 477 30.36 -31.03 22.44
N ALA A 478 30.87 -30.37 21.39
CA ALA A 478 31.98 -30.88 20.59
C ALA A 478 33.32 -30.77 21.33
N GLU A 479 33.56 -29.67 22.05
CA GLU A 479 34.78 -29.46 22.86
C GLU A 479 34.78 -30.28 24.15
N HIS A 480 33.61 -30.46 24.77
CA HIS A 480 33.43 -31.21 26.02
C HIS A 480 32.35 -32.30 25.88
N PRO A 481 32.66 -33.41 25.18
CA PRO A 481 31.72 -34.51 25.00
C PRO A 481 31.20 -35.01 26.35
N GLU A 482 29.89 -35.21 26.43
CA GLU A 482 29.20 -35.79 27.59
C GLU A 482 29.40 -35.10 28.95
N THR A 483 29.99 -33.90 29.02
CA THR A 483 30.28 -33.25 30.30
C THR A 483 29.08 -32.48 30.86
N TYR A 484 28.29 -31.89 29.96
CA TYR A 484 27.19 -30.99 30.28
C TYR A 484 25.83 -31.56 29.91
N VAL A 485 24.79 -31.10 30.60
CA VAL A 485 23.39 -31.35 30.26
C VAL A 485 22.69 -30.01 30.06
N GLU A 486 22.00 -29.87 28.92
CA GLU A 486 21.20 -28.69 28.61
C GLU A 486 19.89 -28.69 29.39
N ILE A 487 19.67 -27.61 30.15
CA ILE A 487 18.45 -27.35 30.92
C ILE A 487 18.05 -25.90 30.68
N ASN A 488 16.99 -25.72 29.89
CA ASN A 488 16.49 -24.42 29.48
C ASN A 488 17.59 -23.58 28.80
N SER A 489 18.03 -22.46 29.39
CA SER A 489 19.07 -21.58 28.82
C SER A 489 20.46 -21.78 29.46
N TYR A 490 20.67 -22.91 30.13
CA TYR A 490 21.89 -23.20 30.87
C TYR A 490 22.41 -24.62 30.58
N LEU A 491 23.73 -24.76 30.54
CA LEU A 491 24.44 -26.03 30.50
C LEU A 491 25.02 -26.30 31.89
N ILE A 492 24.61 -27.40 32.52
CA ILE A 492 25.03 -27.77 33.88
C ILE A 492 25.93 -28.99 33.81
N SER A 493 27.05 -28.97 34.54
CA SER A 493 27.97 -30.11 34.58
C SER A 493 27.30 -31.34 35.21
N LYS A 494 27.58 -32.54 34.67
CA LYS A 494 27.05 -33.79 35.23
C LYS A 494 27.45 -34.01 36.69
N GLU A 495 28.64 -33.55 37.09
CA GLU A 495 29.11 -33.64 38.47
C GLU A 495 28.25 -32.80 39.42
N LYS A 496 27.91 -31.57 39.01
CA LYS A 496 27.03 -30.70 39.79
C LYS A 496 25.61 -31.24 39.87
N ILE A 497 25.10 -31.82 38.78
CA ILE A 497 23.80 -32.52 38.78
C ILE A 497 23.82 -33.69 39.76
N ARG A 498 24.90 -34.49 39.81
CA ARG A 498 25.04 -35.59 40.78
C ARG A 498 25.12 -35.08 42.21
N SER A 499 25.89 -34.02 42.47
CA SER A 499 25.98 -33.40 43.80
C SER A 499 24.62 -32.93 44.29
N ILE A 500 23.82 -32.33 43.40
CA ILE A 500 22.47 -31.88 43.72
C ILE A 500 21.52 -33.05 43.90
N GLY A 501 21.61 -34.09 43.06
CA GLY A 501 20.84 -35.31 43.23
C GLY A 501 21.04 -35.96 44.60
N ASN A 502 22.30 -36.04 45.07
CA ASN A 502 22.63 -36.55 46.40
C ASN A 502 22.10 -35.63 47.52
N ALA A 503 22.14 -34.31 47.32
CA ALA A 503 21.61 -33.35 48.30
C ALA A 503 20.07 -33.35 48.35
N LEU A 504 19.40 -33.85 47.32
CA LEU A 504 17.95 -33.96 47.23
C LEU A 504 17.41 -35.30 47.76
N ASP A 505 18.27 -36.31 47.97
CA ASP A 505 17.85 -37.61 48.51
C ASP A 505 17.31 -37.44 49.94
N GLY A 506 16.02 -37.77 50.12
CA GLY A 506 15.30 -37.65 51.40
C GLY A 506 14.40 -36.42 51.53
N ILE A 507 14.30 -35.58 50.49
CA ILE A 507 13.46 -34.38 50.48
C ILE A 507 12.15 -34.63 49.75
N SER A 508 11.03 -34.25 50.37
CA SER A 508 9.68 -34.39 49.82
C SER A 508 9.03 -33.06 49.45
N GLU A 509 9.53 -31.92 49.94
CA GLU A 509 8.97 -30.59 49.68
C GLU A 509 9.66 -29.89 48.49
N PHE A 510 8.87 -29.40 47.54
CA PHE A 510 9.39 -28.70 46.35
C PHE A 510 10.16 -27.42 46.71
N VAL A 511 9.70 -26.66 47.70
CA VAL A 511 10.37 -25.42 48.14
C VAL A 511 11.74 -25.69 48.75
N GLN A 512 11.89 -26.78 49.48
CA GLN A 512 13.19 -27.18 50.04
C GLN A 512 14.16 -27.58 48.93
N ALA A 513 13.68 -28.31 47.91
CA ALA A 513 14.46 -28.63 46.72
C ALA A 513 14.91 -27.36 45.97
N CYS A 514 14.01 -26.39 45.77
CA CYS A 514 14.34 -25.11 45.14
C CYS A 514 15.38 -24.31 45.94
N LYS A 515 15.30 -24.31 47.29
CA LYS A 515 16.31 -23.67 48.16
C LYS A 515 17.69 -24.29 48.01
N ILE A 516 17.78 -25.60 47.86
CA ILE A 516 19.06 -26.31 47.66
C ILE A 516 19.64 -25.97 46.29
N MET A 517 18.82 -25.95 45.25
CA MET A 517 19.26 -25.56 43.90
C MET A 517 19.73 -24.10 43.87
N LYS A 518 19.01 -23.20 44.53
CA LYS A 518 19.38 -21.78 44.67
C LYS A 518 20.69 -21.60 45.43
N SER A 519 20.90 -22.38 46.50
CA SER A 519 22.17 -22.40 47.26
C SER A 519 23.36 -22.89 46.40
N ASN A 520 23.10 -23.75 45.42
CA ASN A 520 24.08 -24.21 44.43
C ASN A 520 24.22 -23.28 43.20
N LYS A 521 23.68 -22.05 43.30
CA LYS A 521 23.68 -21.02 42.25
C LYS A 521 22.90 -21.39 40.98
N ILE A 522 21.95 -22.33 41.06
CA ILE A 522 21.09 -22.65 39.91
C ILE A 522 19.93 -21.65 39.81
N PRO A 523 19.69 -21.05 38.64
CA PRO A 523 18.57 -20.15 38.40
C PRO A 523 17.20 -20.81 38.63
N ASP A 524 16.27 -20.05 39.18
CA ASP A 524 14.91 -20.51 39.50
C ASP A 524 14.17 -21.08 38.25
N SER A 525 14.48 -20.57 37.05
CA SER A 525 13.92 -21.04 35.78
C SER A 525 14.31 -22.47 35.39
N CYS A 526 15.32 -23.06 36.04
CA CYS A 526 15.84 -24.39 35.74
C CYS A 526 15.39 -25.44 36.77
N HIS A 527 14.76 -25.04 37.89
CA HIS A 527 14.52 -25.94 39.02
C HIS A 527 13.57 -27.10 38.66
N ALA A 528 12.44 -26.79 38.02
CA ALA A 528 11.45 -27.79 37.63
C ALA A 528 12.00 -28.78 36.57
N ASP A 529 12.68 -28.25 35.54
CA ASP A 529 13.25 -29.06 34.45
C ASP A 529 14.40 -29.95 34.96
N LEU A 530 15.22 -29.45 35.89
CA LEU A 530 16.28 -30.21 36.53
C LEU A 530 15.73 -31.36 37.38
N LEU A 531 14.65 -31.14 38.15
CA LEU A 531 13.96 -32.19 38.89
C LEU A 531 13.43 -33.28 37.95
N SER A 532 12.81 -32.89 36.84
CA SER A 532 12.34 -33.85 35.83
C SER A 532 13.50 -34.69 35.25
N LYS A 533 14.67 -34.09 35.01
CA LYS A 533 15.88 -34.81 34.53
C LYS A 533 16.48 -35.73 35.58
N LEU A 534 16.38 -35.37 36.86
CA LEU A 534 16.77 -36.21 38.01
C LEU A 534 15.74 -37.31 38.33
N LYS A 535 14.70 -37.46 37.51
CA LYS A 535 13.60 -38.42 37.68
C LYS A 535 12.74 -38.14 38.90
N TYR A 536 12.54 -36.88 39.28
CA TYR A 536 11.53 -36.48 40.24
C TYR A 536 10.29 -35.92 39.51
N ASP A 537 9.09 -36.28 39.95
CA ASP A 537 7.83 -35.64 39.58
C ASP A 537 7.46 -34.59 40.62
N VAL A 538 7.03 -33.42 40.15
CA VAL A 538 6.50 -32.35 41.00
C VAL A 538 4.97 -32.47 41.03
N ILE A 539 4.43 -32.70 42.22
CA ILE A 539 2.99 -32.84 42.46
C ILE A 539 2.47 -31.54 43.07
N TRP A 540 1.59 -30.85 42.36
CA TRP A 540 0.96 -29.62 42.80
C TRP A 540 -0.37 -29.93 43.47
N ALA A 541 -0.51 -29.57 44.75
CA ALA A 541 -1.78 -29.70 45.49
C ALA A 541 -2.71 -28.51 45.23
N ASP A 542 -2.16 -27.31 45.03
CA ASP A 542 -2.87 -26.08 44.67
C ASP A 542 -1.91 -25.08 43.95
N LEU A 543 -2.33 -23.82 43.82
CA LEU A 543 -1.53 -22.74 43.20
C LEU A 543 -0.41 -22.21 44.11
N ASP A 544 -0.33 -22.65 45.37
CA ASP A 544 0.74 -22.23 46.29
C ASP A 544 1.95 -23.17 46.14
N PRO A 545 3.13 -22.65 45.73
CA PRO A 545 4.34 -23.45 45.63
C PRO A 545 4.75 -24.15 46.93
N ASN A 546 4.31 -23.65 48.09
CA ASN A 546 4.60 -24.26 49.39
C ASN A 546 3.92 -25.61 49.59
N ASN A 547 2.81 -25.86 48.87
CA ASN A 547 2.05 -27.10 48.98
C ASN A 547 2.46 -28.13 47.92
N ALA A 548 3.46 -27.81 47.08
CA ALA A 548 3.99 -28.73 46.09
C ALA A 548 4.99 -29.71 46.70
N THR A 549 4.85 -30.99 46.34
CA THR A 549 5.74 -32.07 46.79
C THR A 549 6.51 -32.67 45.62
N ILE A 550 7.66 -33.30 45.89
CA ILE A 550 8.48 -34.00 44.91
C ILE A 550 8.54 -35.49 45.22
N ASN A 551 8.29 -36.34 44.22
CA ASN A 551 8.39 -37.80 44.34
C ASN A 551 9.35 -38.37 43.30
N LYS A 552 10.23 -39.27 43.73
CA LYS A 552 11.16 -39.96 42.82
C LYS A 552 10.40 -41.00 41.99
N LYS A 553 10.61 -41.00 40.68
CA LYS A 553 10.04 -41.99 39.72
C LYS A 553 10.65 -43.37 39.89
#